data_AF-A0A2V5LPA9-F1
#
_entry.id   AF-A0A2V5LPA9-F1
#
_cell.length_a   1.000
_cell.length_b   1.000
_cell.length_c   1.000
_cell.angle_alpha   90.00
_cell.angle_beta   90.00
_cell.angle_gamma   90.00
#
_symmetry.space_group_name_H-M   'P 1'
#
loop_
_entity.id
_entity.type
_entity.pdbx_description
1 polymer ?
#
loop_
_entity_poly.entity_id
_entity_poly.type
_entity_poly.pdbx_seq_one_letter_code
_entity_poly.pdbx_strand_id
1 'polypeptide(L)'
;TEAANAFLKTLEEPPRDSLLLLLSALPESLPETILSRCIGIPLEPDGQRQTRDEEEKLVKILQQASREKNWTIQCAYRLAQEFQRLLRAIREEVKGETDKALNKEITHYKDSTDGAWLDEREEYYKALTESFYLQRRVGMIETLFAWWTDVLRARNGVAQRDLPHAKEATAALATRFSTAEILRRIRCVEELRDQLARNIHEALAIEVAFLTIFSAK
;
A
#
# COMPACT_ATOMS: atom_id res chain seq x y z
N THR A 1 13.78 -16.88 -18.45
CA THR A 1 14.43 -15.91 -19.36
C THR A 1 13.87 -15.94 -20.77
N GLU A 2 13.40 -17.09 -21.29
CA GLU A 2 12.82 -17.17 -22.64
C GLU A 2 11.54 -16.34 -22.82
N ALA A 3 10.65 -16.28 -21.82
CA ALA A 3 9.39 -15.53 -21.91
C ALA A 3 9.59 -14.01 -22.13
N ALA A 4 10.60 -13.42 -21.47
CA ALA A 4 10.90 -11.98 -21.60
C ALA A 4 11.42 -11.63 -23.02
N ASN A 5 12.23 -12.51 -23.61
CA ASN A 5 12.76 -12.32 -24.97
C ASN A 5 11.70 -12.52 -26.04
N ALA A 6 10.77 -13.47 -25.83
CA ALA A 6 9.63 -13.66 -26.72
C ALA A 6 8.71 -12.42 -26.72
N PHE A 7 8.46 -11.86 -25.53
CA PHE A 7 7.64 -10.65 -25.39
C PHE A 7 8.26 -9.42 -26.08
N LEU A 8 9.57 -9.23 -25.99
CA LEU A 8 10.27 -8.13 -26.67
C LEU A 8 10.16 -8.21 -28.20
N LYS A 9 10.18 -9.42 -28.78
CA LYS A 9 9.96 -9.61 -30.23
C LYS A 9 8.55 -9.21 -30.64
N THR A 10 7.55 -9.56 -29.82
CA THR A 10 6.15 -9.15 -30.07
C THR A 10 5.94 -7.65 -29.95
N LEU A 11 6.68 -6.97 -29.07
CA LEU A 11 6.65 -5.50 -28.98
C LEU A 11 7.28 -4.82 -30.20
N GLU A 12 8.29 -5.45 -30.81
CA GLU A 12 8.99 -4.91 -31.98
C GLU A 12 8.20 -5.14 -33.28
N GLU A 13 7.62 -6.33 -33.44
CA GLU A 13 6.80 -6.70 -34.60
C GLU A 13 5.44 -7.22 -34.11
N PRO A 14 4.52 -6.33 -33.70
CA PRO A 14 3.21 -6.75 -33.23
C PRO A 14 2.41 -7.39 -34.38
N PRO A 15 1.61 -8.43 -34.11
CA PRO A 15 0.69 -9.00 -35.08
C PRO A 15 -0.22 -7.92 -35.68
N ARG A 16 -0.66 -8.11 -36.93
CA ARG A 16 -1.64 -7.22 -37.56
C ARG A 16 -2.92 -7.18 -36.71
N ASP A 17 -3.49 -5.98 -36.61
CA ASP A 17 -4.72 -5.71 -35.85
C ASP A 17 -4.64 -6.04 -34.34
N SER A 18 -3.45 -5.90 -33.74
CA SER A 18 -3.26 -6.07 -32.30
C SER A 18 -2.94 -4.76 -31.57
N LEU A 19 -3.43 -4.65 -30.33
CA LEU A 19 -3.11 -3.57 -29.40
C LEU A 19 -2.53 -4.18 -28.13
N LEU A 20 -1.33 -3.77 -27.76
CA LEU A 20 -0.66 -4.19 -26.52
C LEU A 20 -0.83 -3.09 -25.47
N LEU A 21 -1.49 -3.42 -24.36
CA LEU A 21 -1.69 -2.53 -23.22
C LEU A 21 -0.85 -3.03 -22.05
N LEU A 22 0.08 -2.19 -21.57
CA LEU A 22 0.93 -2.50 -20.42
C LEU A 22 0.61 -1.57 -19.26
N LEU A 23 0.46 -2.15 -18.07
CA LEU A 23 0.24 -1.45 -16.81
C LEU A 23 1.45 -1.68 -15.91
N SER A 24 2.07 -0.60 -15.43
CA SER A 24 3.18 -0.65 -14.47
C SER A 24 2.99 0.43 -13.42
N ALA A 25 3.20 0.07 -12.16
CA ALA A 25 3.24 1.01 -11.04
C ALA A 25 4.62 1.67 -10.85
N LEU A 26 5.68 1.10 -11.43
CA LEU A 26 7.05 1.64 -11.45
C LEU A 26 7.64 1.53 -12.87
N PRO A 27 7.29 2.43 -13.81
CA PRO A 27 7.83 2.43 -15.16
C PRO A 27 9.36 2.43 -15.20
N GLU A 28 10.02 3.11 -14.27
CA GLU A 28 11.48 3.19 -14.14
C GLU A 28 12.16 1.86 -13.81
N SER A 29 11.41 0.87 -13.32
CA SER A 29 11.93 -0.48 -13.08
C SER A 29 11.92 -1.35 -14.34
N LEU A 30 11.26 -0.90 -15.41
CA LEU A 30 11.18 -1.64 -16.66
C LEU A 30 12.48 -1.48 -17.47
N PRO A 31 12.90 -2.53 -18.21
CA PRO A 31 14.01 -2.40 -19.15
C PRO A 31 13.76 -1.29 -20.18
N GLU A 32 14.80 -0.53 -20.51
CA GLU A 32 14.75 0.50 -21.57
C GLU A 32 14.24 -0.06 -22.91
N THR A 33 14.45 -1.34 -23.18
CA THR A 33 13.97 -2.03 -24.39
C THR A 33 12.45 -2.10 -24.49
N ILE A 34 11.74 -2.10 -23.35
CA ILE A 34 10.28 -2.01 -23.30
C ILE A 34 9.86 -0.54 -23.41
N LEU A 35 10.47 0.34 -22.61
CA LEU A 35 10.12 1.77 -22.57
C LEU A 35 10.28 2.46 -23.93
N SER A 36 11.29 2.09 -24.72
CA SER A 36 11.52 2.63 -26.07
C SER A 36 10.50 2.18 -27.12
N ARG A 37 9.75 1.11 -26.87
CA ARG A 37 8.76 0.51 -27.80
C ARG A 37 7.32 0.76 -27.37
N CYS A 38 7.09 1.45 -26.26
CA CYS A 38 5.76 1.73 -25.73
C CYS A 38 5.51 3.23 -25.63
N ILE A 39 4.25 3.65 -25.84
CA ILE A 39 3.81 5.00 -25.54
C ILE A 39 3.43 5.05 -24.06
N GLY A 40 4.19 5.81 -23.27
CA GLY A 40 3.89 6.02 -21.85
C GLY A 40 2.73 6.99 -21.69
N ILE A 41 1.62 6.52 -21.13
CA ILE A 41 0.48 7.36 -20.75
C ILE A 41 0.44 7.39 -19.22
N PRO A 42 0.89 8.47 -18.56
CA PRO A 42 0.76 8.57 -17.11
C PRO A 42 -0.72 8.63 -16.75
N LEU A 43 -1.17 7.68 -15.94
CA LEU A 43 -2.51 7.70 -15.37
C LEU A 43 -2.46 8.57 -14.12
N GLU A 44 -2.71 9.86 -14.28
CA GLU A 44 -2.97 10.72 -13.13
C GLU A 44 -4.35 10.36 -12.57
N PRO A 45 -4.46 10.04 -11.27
CA PRO A 45 -5.77 9.88 -10.66
C PRO A 45 -6.52 11.20 -10.78
N ASP A 46 -7.67 11.18 -11.45
CA ASP A 46 -8.58 12.31 -11.53
C ASP A 46 -9.24 12.50 -10.16
N GLY A 47 -8.63 13.35 -9.33
CA GLY A 47 -9.17 13.76 -8.04
C GLY A 47 -8.20 13.64 -6.86
N GLN A 48 -8.56 14.33 -5.77
CA GLN A 48 -7.91 14.11 -4.48
C GLN A 48 -8.11 12.65 -4.10
N ARG A 49 -7.02 11.93 -3.81
CA ARG A 49 -7.05 10.58 -3.24
C ARG A 49 -8.10 10.56 -2.13
N GLN A 50 -9.21 9.86 -2.34
CA GLN A 50 -10.24 9.75 -1.31
C GLN A 50 -9.61 8.97 -0.16
N THR A 51 -9.37 9.64 0.95
CA THR A 51 -8.90 9.02 2.18
C THR A 51 -9.90 7.95 2.56
N ARG A 52 -9.44 6.70 2.67
CA ARG A 52 -10.31 5.61 3.09
C ARG A 52 -10.48 5.63 4.61
N ASP A 53 -11.58 5.06 5.10
CA ASP A 53 -11.88 4.99 6.54
C ASP A 53 -10.75 4.39 7.38
N GLU A 54 -10.05 3.37 6.86
CA GLU A 54 -8.89 2.76 7.53
C GLU A 54 -7.71 3.73 7.67
N GLU A 55 -7.47 4.58 6.68
CA GLU A 55 -6.39 5.57 6.66
C GLU A 55 -6.71 6.68 7.67
N GLU A 56 -7.96 7.14 7.72
CA GLU A 56 -8.39 8.08 8.75
C GLU A 56 -8.27 7.52 10.17
N LYS A 57 -8.64 6.24 10.37
CA LYS A 57 -8.49 5.56 11.66
C LYS A 57 -7.02 5.48 12.06
N LEU A 58 -6.13 5.16 11.13
CA LEU A 58 -4.69 5.16 11.37
C LEU A 58 -4.19 6.54 11.78
N VAL A 59 -4.55 7.59 11.05
CA VAL A 59 -4.16 8.97 11.39
C VAL A 59 -4.64 9.34 12.79
N LYS A 60 -5.87 8.98 13.17
CA LYS A 60 -6.39 9.20 14.53
C LYS A 60 -5.57 8.48 15.60
N ILE A 61 -5.17 7.23 15.37
CA ILE A 61 -4.28 6.49 16.27
C ILE A 61 -2.91 7.18 16.41
N LEU A 62 -2.33 7.65 15.31
CA LEU A 62 -1.05 8.38 15.31
C LEU A 62 -1.15 9.72 16.04
N GLN A 63 -2.26 10.46 15.87
CA GLN A 63 -2.54 11.70 16.61
C GLN A 63 -2.69 11.46 18.11
N GLN A 64 -3.26 10.33 18.52
CA GLN A 64 -3.33 9.98 19.94
C GLN A 64 -1.93 9.68 20.48
N ALA A 65 -1.13 8.89 19.75
CA ALA A 65 0.24 8.56 20.11
C ALA A 65 1.16 9.78 20.19
N SER A 66 0.97 10.79 19.34
CA SER A 66 1.78 12.01 19.35
C SER A 66 1.60 12.85 20.61
N ARG A 67 0.48 12.68 21.33
CA ARG A 67 0.22 13.36 22.61
C ARG A 67 0.96 12.72 23.77
N GLU A 68 1.46 11.50 23.62
CA GLU A 68 2.23 10.81 24.65
C GLU A 68 3.64 11.38 24.74
N LYS A 69 4.01 11.88 25.93
CA LYS A 69 5.32 12.52 26.17
C LYS A 69 6.49 11.57 25.94
N ASN A 70 6.36 10.32 26.38
CA ASN A 70 7.42 9.32 26.32
C ASN A 70 6.96 8.12 25.49
N TRP A 71 7.67 7.85 24.41
CA TRP A 71 7.42 6.65 23.60
C TRP A 71 8.26 5.49 24.11
N THR A 72 7.62 4.60 24.83
CA THR A 72 8.23 3.36 25.34
C THR A 72 8.07 2.23 24.33
N ILE A 73 8.79 1.13 24.57
CA ILE A 73 8.62 -0.12 23.81
C ILE A 73 7.15 -0.59 23.85
N GLN A 74 6.46 -0.39 24.98
CA GLN A 74 5.03 -0.73 25.12
C GLN A 74 4.16 0.11 24.18
N CYS A 75 4.46 1.41 24.02
CA CYS A 75 3.76 2.28 23.07
C CYS A 75 3.94 1.77 21.63
N ALA A 76 5.18 1.42 21.25
CA ALA A 76 5.48 0.87 19.93
C ALA A 76 4.72 -0.44 19.65
N TYR A 77 4.72 -1.38 20.60
CA TYR A 77 3.97 -2.64 20.47
C TYR A 77 2.46 -2.42 20.35
N ARG A 78 1.90 -1.51 21.15
CA ARG A 78 0.47 -1.16 21.06
C ARG A 78 0.14 -0.61 19.68
N LEU A 79 0.96 0.29 19.14
CA LEU A 79 0.76 0.84 17.79
C LEU A 79 0.87 -0.24 16.70
N ALA A 80 1.82 -1.17 16.83
CA ALA A 80 1.93 -2.30 15.92
C ALA A 80 0.66 -3.17 15.94
N GLN A 81 0.13 -3.46 17.13
CA GLN A 81 -1.09 -4.23 17.30
C GLN A 81 -2.33 -3.51 16.73
N GLU A 82 -2.47 -2.20 16.96
CA GLU A 82 -3.57 -1.43 16.36
C GLU A 82 -3.47 -1.40 14.83
N PHE A 83 -2.27 -1.25 14.28
CA PHE A 83 -2.05 -1.30 12.82
C PHE A 83 -2.38 -2.69 12.24
N GLN A 84 -1.92 -3.76 12.88
CA GLN A 84 -2.24 -5.14 12.51
C GLN A 84 -3.75 -5.44 12.59
N ARG A 85 -4.46 -4.86 13.58
CA ARG A 85 -5.94 -4.98 13.68
C ARG A 85 -6.63 -4.29 12.51
N LEU A 86 -6.17 -3.11 12.11
CA LEU A 86 -6.69 -2.43 10.91
C LEU A 86 -6.47 -3.28 9.67
N LEU A 87 -5.28 -3.86 9.47
CA LEU A 87 -5.01 -4.76 8.35
C LEU A 87 -5.91 -6.00 8.36
N ARG A 88 -6.15 -6.60 9.53
CA ARG A 88 -7.07 -7.73 9.65
C ARG A 88 -8.49 -7.34 9.26
N ALA A 89 -8.98 -6.21 9.75
CA ALA A 89 -10.30 -5.70 9.41
C ALA A 89 -10.43 -5.44 7.89
N ILE A 90 -9.39 -4.86 7.26
CA ILE A 90 -9.32 -4.68 5.81
C ILE A 90 -9.42 -6.03 5.09
N ARG A 91 -8.67 -7.04 5.53
CA ARG A 91 -8.70 -8.38 4.92
C ARG A 91 -10.08 -9.03 5.03
N GLU A 92 -10.72 -8.92 6.19
CA GLU A 92 -12.07 -9.43 6.44
C GLU A 92 -13.11 -8.71 5.57
N GLU A 93 -13.02 -7.39 5.43
CA GLU A 93 -13.91 -6.59 4.60
C GLU A 93 -13.76 -6.94 3.10
N VAL A 94 -12.53 -6.94 2.59
CA VAL A 94 -12.24 -7.30 1.18
C VAL A 94 -12.71 -8.71 0.87
N LYS A 95 -12.46 -9.68 1.77
CA LYS A 95 -12.97 -11.05 1.61
C LYS A 95 -14.49 -11.08 1.62
N GLY A 96 -15.14 -10.36 2.53
CA GLY A 96 -16.60 -10.30 2.58
C GLY A 96 -17.24 -9.70 1.33
N GLU A 97 -16.61 -8.69 0.71
CA GLU A 97 -17.07 -8.08 -0.54
C GLU A 97 -16.91 -9.03 -1.75
N THR A 98 -15.75 -9.66 -1.85
CA THR A 98 -15.43 -10.60 -2.94
C THR A 98 -16.23 -11.89 -2.84
N ASP A 99 -16.40 -12.47 -1.64
CA ASP A 99 -17.26 -13.64 -1.42
C ASP A 99 -18.73 -13.33 -1.79
N LYS A 100 -19.23 -12.13 -1.47
CA LYS A 100 -20.58 -11.70 -1.90
C LYS A 100 -20.69 -11.59 -3.42
N ALA A 101 -19.65 -11.09 -4.09
CA ALA A 101 -19.62 -10.97 -5.54
C ALA A 101 -19.55 -12.35 -6.22
N LEU A 102 -18.68 -13.24 -5.74
CA LEU A 102 -18.58 -14.63 -6.18
C LEU A 102 -19.92 -15.35 -6.02
N ASN A 103 -20.55 -15.27 -4.85
CA ASN A 103 -21.84 -15.93 -4.61
C ASN A 103 -22.95 -15.45 -5.56
N LYS A 104 -22.97 -14.15 -5.90
CA LYS A 104 -23.91 -13.61 -6.89
C LYS A 104 -23.64 -14.18 -8.28
N GLU A 105 -22.37 -14.27 -8.66
CA GLU A 105 -21.96 -14.80 -9.97
C GLU A 105 -22.27 -16.31 -10.08
N ILE A 106 -21.90 -17.10 -9.06
CA ILE A 106 -22.26 -18.53 -8.98
C ILE A 106 -23.78 -18.70 -9.06
N THR A 107 -24.56 -17.94 -8.30
CA THR A 107 -26.03 -18.07 -8.32
C THR A 107 -26.61 -17.80 -9.70
N HIS A 108 -26.00 -16.90 -10.48
CA HIS A 108 -26.46 -16.55 -11.81
C HIS A 108 -26.07 -17.60 -12.87
N TYR A 109 -24.89 -18.19 -12.76
CA TYR A 109 -24.32 -19.08 -13.79
C TYR A 109 -24.35 -20.57 -13.44
N LYS A 110 -24.68 -20.96 -12.21
CA LYS A 110 -24.66 -22.37 -11.75
C LYS A 110 -25.44 -23.36 -12.63
N ASP A 111 -26.51 -22.90 -13.30
CA ASP A 111 -27.38 -23.75 -14.11
C ASP A 111 -27.03 -23.68 -15.62
N SER A 112 -26.05 -22.84 -15.99
CA SER A 112 -25.66 -22.56 -17.38
C SER A 112 -24.18 -22.82 -17.69
N THR A 113 -23.36 -23.13 -16.68
CA THR A 113 -21.93 -23.45 -16.82
C THR A 113 -21.59 -24.82 -16.25
N ASP A 114 -20.40 -25.35 -16.58
CA ASP A 114 -19.90 -26.59 -16.01
C ASP A 114 -19.12 -26.34 -14.70
N GLY A 115 -18.73 -27.43 -14.03
CA GLY A 115 -17.97 -27.36 -12.78
C GLY A 115 -16.58 -26.75 -12.94
N ALA A 116 -15.92 -27.00 -14.08
CA ALA A 116 -14.59 -26.45 -14.35
C ALA A 116 -14.61 -24.92 -14.38
N TRP A 117 -15.63 -24.32 -15.00
CA TRP A 117 -15.80 -22.87 -15.00
C TRP A 117 -16.00 -22.29 -13.59
N LEU A 118 -16.74 -22.99 -12.71
CA LEU A 118 -16.95 -22.56 -11.33
C LEU A 118 -15.64 -22.59 -10.53
N ASP A 119 -14.84 -23.63 -10.68
CA ASP A 119 -13.53 -23.76 -10.02
C ASP A 119 -12.56 -22.63 -10.44
N GLU A 120 -12.47 -22.34 -11.75
CA GLU A 120 -11.69 -21.21 -12.28
C GLU A 120 -12.18 -19.87 -11.71
N ARG A 121 -13.49 -19.72 -11.52
CA ARG A 121 -14.09 -18.49 -10.98
C ARG A 121 -13.76 -18.31 -9.51
N GLU A 122 -13.75 -19.40 -8.73
CA GLU A 122 -13.26 -19.34 -7.35
C GLU A 122 -11.79 -18.93 -7.26
N GLU A 123 -10.92 -19.47 -8.12
CA GLU A 123 -9.51 -19.09 -8.19
C GLU A 123 -9.33 -17.61 -8.55
N TYR A 124 -10.09 -17.12 -9.54
CA TYR A 124 -10.13 -15.71 -9.89
C TYR A 124 -10.47 -14.82 -8.70
N TYR A 125 -11.52 -15.15 -7.94
CA TYR A 125 -11.92 -14.36 -6.78
C TYR A 125 -10.93 -14.47 -5.60
N LYS A 126 -10.25 -15.61 -5.43
CA LYS A 126 -9.14 -15.74 -4.48
C LYS A 126 -8.00 -14.78 -4.84
N ALA A 127 -7.60 -14.72 -6.11
CA ALA A 127 -6.59 -13.78 -6.58
C ALA A 127 -7.04 -12.32 -6.46
N LEU A 128 -8.31 -12.03 -6.76
CA LEU A 128 -8.89 -10.70 -6.65
C LEU A 128 -8.91 -10.20 -5.19
N THR A 129 -9.27 -11.08 -4.26
CA THR A 129 -9.23 -10.82 -2.80
C THR A 129 -7.83 -10.38 -2.37
N GLU A 130 -6.80 -11.16 -2.74
CA GLU A 130 -5.43 -10.80 -2.39
C GLU A 130 -4.98 -9.50 -3.06
N SER A 131 -5.35 -9.27 -4.33
CA SER A 131 -5.02 -8.02 -5.03
C SER A 131 -5.60 -6.78 -4.33
N PHE A 132 -6.89 -6.80 -3.97
CA PHE A 132 -7.53 -5.69 -3.26
C PHE A 132 -6.97 -5.51 -1.84
N TYR A 133 -6.65 -6.60 -1.15
CA TYR A 133 -5.98 -6.52 0.14
C TYR A 133 -4.62 -5.81 0.02
N LEU A 134 -3.79 -6.23 -0.94
CA LEU A 134 -2.48 -5.63 -1.18
C LEU A 134 -2.58 -4.14 -1.51
N GLN A 135 -3.55 -3.75 -2.34
CA GLN A 135 -3.81 -2.34 -2.67
C GLN A 135 -4.14 -1.51 -1.43
N ARG A 136 -5.04 -1.99 -0.56
CA ARG A 136 -5.41 -1.28 0.67
C ARG A 136 -4.26 -1.24 1.68
N ARG A 137 -3.48 -2.33 1.80
CA ARG A 137 -2.27 -2.38 2.63
C ARG A 137 -1.23 -1.34 2.16
N VAL A 138 -1.01 -1.19 0.86
CA VAL A 138 -0.12 -0.14 0.33
C VAL A 138 -0.59 1.24 0.79
N GLY A 139 -1.90 1.52 0.74
CA GLY A 139 -2.44 2.79 1.23
C GLY A 139 -2.16 3.07 2.72
N MET A 140 -2.20 2.04 3.55
CA MET A 140 -1.84 2.14 4.97
C MET A 140 -0.36 2.51 5.18
N ILE A 141 0.54 1.94 4.36
CA ILE A 141 1.97 2.25 4.39
C ILE A 141 2.23 3.67 3.87
N GLU A 142 1.59 4.07 2.77
CA GLU A 142 1.67 5.44 2.24
C GLU A 142 1.13 6.48 3.24
N THR A 143 0.14 6.11 4.06
CA THR A 143 -0.35 6.98 5.15
C THR A 143 0.70 7.15 6.26
N LEU A 144 1.45 6.10 6.61
CA LEU A 144 2.59 6.20 7.53
C LEU A 144 3.71 7.08 6.95
N PHE A 145 3.97 6.96 5.65
CA PHE A 145 4.92 7.82 4.93
C PHE A 145 4.50 9.28 4.95
N ALA A 146 3.26 9.57 4.58
CA ALA A 146 2.69 10.92 4.59
C ALA A 146 2.80 11.54 5.99
N TRP A 147 2.50 10.77 7.04
CA TRP A 147 2.67 11.21 8.42
C TRP A 147 4.10 11.67 8.74
N TRP A 148 5.11 10.84 8.48
CA TRP A 148 6.51 11.19 8.78
C TRP A 148 7.07 12.25 7.85
N THR A 149 6.62 12.28 6.61
CA THR A 149 6.95 13.35 5.64
C THR A 149 6.39 14.67 6.12
N ASP A 150 5.17 14.72 6.64
CA ASP A 150 4.62 15.91 7.27
C ASP A 150 5.42 16.30 8.52
N VAL A 151 5.80 15.37 9.40
CA VAL A 151 6.70 15.71 10.53
C VAL A 151 8.00 16.37 10.03
N LEU A 152 8.60 15.85 8.96
CA LEU A 152 9.79 16.43 8.33
C LEU A 152 9.51 17.83 7.74
N ARG A 153 8.41 18.00 7.01
CA ARG A 153 7.98 19.29 6.46
C ARG A 153 7.77 20.32 7.56
N ALA A 154 7.21 19.93 8.71
CA ALA A 154 7.02 20.80 9.88
C ALA A 154 8.34 21.21 10.50
N ARG A 155 9.30 20.29 10.60
CA ARG A 155 10.63 20.62 11.11
C ARG A 155 11.34 21.68 10.27
N ASN A 156 11.11 21.67 8.96
CA ASN A 156 11.79 22.55 8.00
C ASN A 156 10.94 23.75 7.56
N GLY A 157 9.82 24.04 8.21
CA GLY A 157 8.99 25.23 7.92
C GLY A 157 8.21 25.17 6.60
N VAL A 158 8.05 23.99 6.00
CA VAL A 158 7.29 23.81 4.75
C VAL A 158 5.78 23.85 5.06
N ALA A 159 5.04 24.71 4.37
CA ALA A 159 3.60 24.91 4.64
C ALA A 159 2.71 23.75 4.17
N GLN A 160 3.03 23.17 3.00
CA GLN A 160 2.27 22.08 2.39
C GLN A 160 2.23 20.84 3.29
N ARG A 161 1.07 20.19 3.35
CA ARG A 161 0.80 18.98 4.13
C ARG A 161 0.06 17.97 3.31
N ASP A 162 0.49 16.72 3.41
CA ASP A 162 -0.21 15.58 2.83
C ASP A 162 -1.40 15.16 3.74
N LEU A 163 -1.31 15.43 5.05
CA LEU A 163 -2.36 15.20 6.04
C LEU A 163 -2.76 16.51 6.76
N PRO A 164 -3.52 17.43 6.11
CA PRO A 164 -3.88 18.73 6.68
C PRO A 164 -4.57 18.65 8.06
N HIS A 165 -5.44 17.67 8.27
CA HIS A 165 -6.16 17.45 9.54
C HIS A 165 -5.24 17.02 10.70
N ALA A 166 -4.03 16.54 10.39
CA ALA A 166 -3.03 16.12 11.38
C ALA A 166 -1.91 17.14 11.60
N LYS A 167 -2.04 18.36 11.05
CA LYS A 167 -1.00 19.41 11.09
C LYS A 167 -0.51 19.72 12.50
N GLU A 168 -1.40 19.83 13.48
CA GLU A 168 -1.01 20.13 14.88
C GLU A 168 -0.19 19.00 15.51
N ALA A 169 -0.60 17.75 15.28
CA ALA A 169 0.07 16.57 15.81
C ALA A 169 1.46 16.37 15.17
N THR A 170 1.56 16.54 13.86
CA THR A 170 2.84 16.43 13.14
C THR A 170 3.79 17.57 13.50
N ALA A 171 3.28 18.79 13.72
CA ALA A 171 4.06 19.91 14.25
C ALA A 171 4.59 19.66 15.67
N ALA A 172 3.77 19.06 16.54
CA ALA A 172 4.21 18.68 17.89
C ALA A 172 5.34 17.64 17.88
N LEU A 173 5.32 16.68 16.95
CA LEU A 173 6.42 15.73 16.78
C LEU A 173 7.67 16.37 16.16
N ALA A 174 7.50 17.35 15.28
CA ALA A 174 8.61 18.05 14.65
C ALA A 174 9.47 18.86 15.64
N THR A 175 8.91 19.29 16.78
CA THR A 175 9.70 19.92 17.84
C THR A 175 10.44 18.90 18.70
N ARG A 176 9.92 17.67 18.80
CA ARG A 176 10.45 16.59 19.65
C ARG A 176 11.64 15.86 19.04
N PHE A 177 11.71 15.73 17.72
CA PHE A 177 12.75 14.98 17.02
C PHE A 177 13.61 15.88 16.13
N SER A 178 14.89 15.52 16.00
CA SER A 178 15.81 16.08 15.02
C SER A 178 15.48 15.61 13.60
N THR A 179 15.94 16.36 12.60
CA THR A 179 15.81 15.97 11.18
C THR A 179 16.41 14.59 10.91
N ALA A 180 17.55 14.25 11.52
CA ALA A 180 18.19 12.95 11.35
C ALA A 180 17.35 11.78 11.91
N GLU A 181 16.74 11.99 13.08
CA GLU A 181 15.82 11.02 13.70
C GLU A 181 14.55 10.82 12.89
N ILE A 182 14.01 11.89 12.30
CA ILE A 182 12.83 11.81 11.41
C ILE A 182 13.18 11.04 10.14
N LEU A 183 14.30 11.37 9.49
CA LEU A 183 14.76 10.67 8.28
C LEU A 183 15.05 9.18 8.53
N ARG A 184 15.56 8.82 9.72
CA ARG A 184 15.73 7.41 10.09
C ARG A 184 14.40 6.67 10.14
N ARG A 185 13.35 7.32 10.65
CA ARG A 185 12.00 6.74 10.71
C ARG A 185 11.39 6.60 9.33
N ILE A 186 11.54 7.60 8.46
CA ILE A 186 11.11 7.53 7.06
C ILE A 186 11.78 6.33 6.35
N ARG A 187 13.10 6.19 6.48
CA ARG A 187 13.83 5.04 5.91
C ARG A 187 13.32 3.69 6.43
N CYS A 188 12.95 3.61 7.71
CA CYS A 188 12.36 2.38 8.26
C CYS A 188 10.99 2.07 7.64
N VAL A 189 10.19 3.09 7.28
CA VAL A 189 8.94 2.87 6.53
C VAL A 189 9.23 2.42 5.09
N GLU A 190 10.29 2.93 4.45
CA GLU A 190 10.78 2.45 3.13
C GLU A 190 11.18 0.99 3.17
N GLU A 191 11.99 0.62 4.15
CA GLU A 191 12.39 -0.76 4.38
C GLU A 191 11.19 -1.67 4.65
N LEU A 192 10.20 -1.21 5.43
CA LEU A 192 8.97 -1.95 5.66
C LEU A 192 8.19 -2.18 4.36
N ARG A 193 8.04 -1.15 3.51
CA ARG A 193 7.39 -1.28 2.20
C ARG A 193 8.08 -2.34 1.34
N ASP A 194 9.40 -2.28 1.27
CA ASP A 194 10.21 -3.22 0.49
C ASP A 194 10.15 -4.64 1.06
N GLN A 195 10.14 -4.79 2.38
CA GLN A 195 9.98 -6.07 3.07
C GLN A 195 8.61 -6.69 2.81
N LEU A 196 7.54 -5.91 2.83
CA LEU A 196 6.18 -6.37 2.55
C LEU A 196 5.95 -6.74 1.07
N ALA A 197 6.77 -6.19 0.17
CA ALA A 197 6.82 -6.59 -1.24
C ALA A 197 7.59 -7.91 -1.45
N ARG A 198 8.45 -8.28 -0.50
CA ARG A 198 9.13 -9.59 -0.46
C ARG A 198 8.27 -10.57 0.35
N ASN A 199 8.41 -11.87 0.12
CA ASN A 199 7.60 -12.91 0.76
C ASN A 199 7.93 -13.10 2.26
N ILE A 200 7.80 -12.02 3.05
CA ILE A 200 8.09 -11.94 4.49
C ILE A 200 6.78 -11.99 5.27
N HIS A 201 6.82 -12.57 6.47
CA HIS A 201 5.68 -12.61 7.36
C HIS A 201 5.26 -11.20 7.81
N GLU A 202 4.10 -10.75 7.33
CA GLU A 202 3.59 -9.38 7.48
C GLU A 202 3.57 -8.88 8.93
N ALA A 203 3.04 -9.68 9.85
CA ALA A 203 2.93 -9.29 11.26
C ALA A 203 4.31 -9.00 11.89
N LEU A 204 5.33 -9.80 11.54
CA LEU A 204 6.68 -9.66 12.08
C LEU A 204 7.38 -8.43 11.51
N ALA A 205 7.24 -8.18 10.20
CA ALA A 205 7.78 -6.99 9.56
C ALA A 205 7.22 -5.71 10.20
N ILE A 206 5.90 -5.68 10.44
CA ILE A 206 5.23 -4.55 11.11
C ILE A 206 5.76 -4.36 12.54
N GLU A 207 5.86 -5.42 13.33
CA GLU A 207 6.36 -5.31 14.71
C GLU A 207 7.77 -4.74 14.78
N VAL A 208 8.68 -5.28 13.96
CA VAL A 208 10.07 -4.82 13.91
C VAL A 208 10.16 -3.36 13.45
N ALA A 209 9.42 -2.98 12.41
CA ALA A 209 9.40 -1.61 11.92
C ALA A 209 8.83 -0.65 12.97
N PHE A 210 7.71 -0.99 13.62
CA PHE A 210 7.07 -0.13 14.61
C PHE A 210 7.93 0.04 15.87
N LEU A 211 8.68 -0.98 16.28
CA LEU A 211 9.68 -0.85 17.34
C LEU A 211 10.75 0.18 16.98
N THR A 212 11.15 0.27 15.73
CA THR A 212 12.14 1.25 15.29
C THR A 212 11.53 2.65 15.13
N ILE A 213 10.32 2.73 14.58
CA ILE A 213 9.64 3.99 14.28
C ILE A 213 9.16 4.68 15.58
N PHE A 214 8.62 3.92 16.52
CA PHE A 214 7.90 4.44 17.69
C PHE A 214 8.56 4.12 19.04
N SER A 215 9.83 3.72 19.08
CA SER A 215 10.59 3.68 20.33
C SER A 215 11.45 4.93 20.53
N ALA A 216 11.71 5.27 21.79
CA ALA A 216 12.71 6.25 22.18
C ALA A 216 14.11 5.65 22.00
N LYS A 217 14.68 5.84 20.81
CA LYS A 217 16.12 5.77 20.57
C LYS A 217 16.55 6.99 19.76
#